data_AF-A0A168L968-F1
#
_entry.id   AF-A0A168L968-F1
#
_cell.length_a   1.000
_cell.length_b   1.000
_cell.length_c   1.000
_cell.angle_alpha   90.00
_cell.angle_beta   90.00
_cell.angle_gamma   90.00
#
_symmetry.space_group_name_H-M   'P 1'
#
loop_
_entity.id
_entity.type
_entity.pdbx_description
1 polymer ?
#
loop_
_entity_poly.entity_id
_entity_poly.type
_entity_poly.pdbx_seq_one_letter_code
_entity_poly.pdbx_strand_id
1 'polypeptide(L)'
;MYGSAIKGHLRFGGHWKEERHARYVPTIITNEYNSSQTCLFCFNKLSHPIYPRKNAVKVNKGTFICLHPQCPNAHVPVCRDQVSALAIGLAGMAQLLFGATFPCFDENNDYQRRLLFTDQALLFLEKHNFFE
;
A
#
# COMPACT_ATOMS: atom_id res chain seq x y z
N MET A 1 24.82 5.89 7.70
CA MET A 1 25.04 5.07 8.91
C MET A 1 24.89 3.60 8.54
N TYR A 2 25.92 2.78 8.76
CA TYR A 2 25.86 1.34 8.53
C TYR A 2 25.10 0.66 9.68
N GLY A 3 23.99 -0.02 9.38
CA GLY A 3 23.21 -0.78 10.35
C GLY A 3 23.76 -2.19 10.59
N SER A 4 23.35 -2.81 11.70
CA SER A 4 23.71 -4.20 12.05
C SER A 4 23.31 -5.19 10.96
N ALA A 5 24.15 -6.19 10.68
CA ALA A 5 23.85 -7.21 9.67
C ALA A 5 22.83 -8.24 10.17
N ILE A 6 21.87 -8.66 9.32
CA ILE A 6 21.07 -9.87 9.57
C ILE A 6 21.60 -10.96 8.65
N LYS A 7 21.97 -12.13 9.20
CA LYS A 7 22.45 -13.27 8.41
C LYS A 7 23.55 -12.89 7.40
N GLY A 8 24.51 -12.04 7.82
CA GLY A 8 25.62 -11.58 6.98
C GLY A 8 25.26 -10.53 5.92
N HIS A 9 24.00 -10.12 5.81
CA HIS A 9 23.58 -9.06 4.89
C HIS A 9 23.56 -7.72 5.62
N LEU A 10 24.27 -6.74 5.07
CA LEU A 10 24.29 -5.36 5.58
C LEU A 10 22.88 -4.75 5.55
N ARG A 11 22.43 -4.22 6.69
CA ARG A 11 21.24 -3.38 6.72
C ARG A 11 21.60 -2.01 6.20
N PHE A 12 21.00 -1.66 5.07
CA PHE A 12 21.03 -0.31 4.57
C PHE A 12 19.67 0.34 4.84
N GLY A 13 19.59 1.10 5.93
CA GLY A 13 18.46 1.98 6.24
C GLY A 13 18.68 3.41 5.72
N GLY A 14 17.63 4.23 5.73
CA GLY A 14 17.67 5.62 5.30
C GLY A 14 17.63 5.82 3.78
N HIS A 15 17.85 7.06 3.34
CA HIS A 15 17.69 7.51 1.94
C HIS A 15 18.80 7.07 0.97
N TRP A 16 19.68 6.15 1.37
CA TRP A 16 20.84 5.74 0.57
C TRP A 16 20.47 5.20 -0.83
N LYS A 17 19.32 4.52 -0.97
CA LYS A 17 18.84 4.04 -2.28
C LYS A 17 18.44 5.23 -3.13
N GLU A 18 17.74 6.19 -2.53
CA GLU A 18 17.36 7.41 -3.25
C GLU A 18 18.59 8.19 -3.65
N GLU A 19 19.52 8.46 -2.74
CA GLU A 19 20.77 9.16 -3.05
C GLU A 19 21.59 8.50 -4.19
N ARG A 20 21.60 7.16 -4.22
CA ARG A 20 22.30 6.40 -5.27
C ARG A 20 21.61 6.55 -6.63
N HIS A 21 20.28 6.53 -6.67
CA HIS A 21 19.51 6.48 -7.90
C HIS A 21 18.98 7.84 -8.36
N ALA A 22 18.96 8.85 -7.47
CA ALA A 22 18.47 10.21 -7.70
C ALA A 22 19.20 10.93 -8.84
N ARG A 23 20.43 10.50 -9.17
CA ARG A 23 21.20 11.05 -10.28
C ARG A 23 20.58 10.77 -11.66
N TYR A 24 19.83 9.68 -11.80
CA TYR A 24 19.32 9.23 -13.10
C TYR A 24 17.80 9.07 -13.13
N VAL A 25 17.17 8.76 -11.99
CA VAL A 25 15.73 8.54 -11.89
C VAL A 25 15.23 9.09 -10.55
N PRO A 26 14.14 9.87 -10.51
CA PRO A 26 13.50 10.24 -9.25
C PRO A 26 12.96 8.97 -8.57
N THR A 27 13.44 8.71 -7.35
CA THR A 27 13.03 7.57 -6.53
C THR A 27 12.37 8.08 -5.26
N ILE A 28 11.31 7.39 -4.82
CA ILE A 28 10.54 7.77 -3.64
C ILE A 28 10.41 6.55 -2.74
N ILE A 29 10.72 6.74 -1.46
CA ILE A 29 10.48 5.77 -0.40
C ILE A 29 9.13 6.08 0.24
N THR A 30 8.22 5.13 0.13
CA THR A 30 6.91 5.16 0.79
C THR A 30 6.88 4.18 1.95
N ASN A 31 6.00 4.41 2.92
CA ASN A 31 5.73 3.42 3.96
C ASN A 31 5.06 2.18 3.34
N GLU A 32 5.52 0.98 3.73
CA GLU A 32 4.96 -0.30 3.30
C GLU A 32 3.76 -0.74 4.17
N TYR A 33 3.44 0.01 5.23
CA TYR A 33 2.40 -0.35 6.21
C TYR A 33 1.07 -0.70 5.53
N ASN A 34 0.57 -1.91 5.81
CA ASN A 34 -0.64 -2.51 5.23
C ASN A 34 -0.70 -2.59 3.68
N SER A 35 0.38 -2.30 2.95
CA SER A 35 0.40 -2.30 1.48
C SER A 35 -0.04 -3.65 0.89
N SER A 36 0.28 -4.76 1.56
CA SER A 36 -0.05 -6.12 1.11
C SER A 36 -1.35 -6.68 1.70
N GLN A 37 -2.04 -5.92 2.54
CA GLN A 37 -3.18 -6.41 3.35
C GLN A 37 -4.45 -5.56 3.17
N THR A 38 -4.41 -4.57 2.29
CA THR A 38 -5.54 -3.65 2.05
C THR A 38 -6.05 -3.81 0.62
N CYS A 39 -7.37 -3.89 0.47
CA CYS A 39 -8.01 -3.93 -0.84
C CYS A 39 -7.88 -2.56 -1.51
N LEU A 40 -7.41 -2.54 -2.76
CA LEU A 40 -7.17 -1.29 -3.49
C LEU A 40 -8.44 -0.64 -4.05
N PHE A 41 -9.57 -1.35 -4.01
CA PHE A 41 -10.86 -0.82 -4.47
C PHE A 41 -11.70 -0.21 -3.35
N CYS A 42 -11.72 -0.83 -2.17
CA CYS A 42 -12.58 -0.40 -1.06
C CYS A 42 -11.80 -0.03 0.21
N PHE A 43 -10.46 -0.10 0.18
CA PHE A 43 -9.56 0.18 1.30
C PHE A 43 -9.84 -0.61 2.60
N ASN A 44 -10.64 -1.68 2.53
CA ASN A 44 -10.85 -2.61 3.63
C ASN A 44 -9.75 -3.66 3.69
N LYS A 45 -9.55 -4.24 4.88
CA LYS A 45 -8.56 -5.30 5.10
C LYS A 45 -8.91 -6.55 4.29
N LEU A 46 -7.90 -7.14 3.67
CA LEU A 46 -7.98 -8.40 2.94
C LEU A 46 -7.83 -9.59 3.90
N SER A 47 -8.47 -10.69 3.52
CA SER A 47 -8.40 -11.96 4.25
C SER A 47 -7.63 -13.00 3.43
N HIS A 48 -6.93 -13.90 4.11
CA HIS A 48 -6.34 -15.05 3.44
C HIS A 48 -7.42 -16.08 3.08
N PRO A 49 -7.44 -16.60 1.85
CA PRO A 49 -8.34 -17.68 1.50
C PRO A 49 -7.91 -18.97 2.18
N ILE A 50 -8.92 -19.71 2.61
CA ILE A 50 -8.81 -20.94 3.39
C ILE A 50 -9.33 -22.09 2.55
N TYR A 51 -8.58 -23.19 2.45
CA TYR A 51 -8.97 -24.37 1.69
C TYR A 51 -8.78 -25.68 2.49
N PRO A 52 -9.65 -26.68 2.30
CA PRO A 52 -9.48 -27.99 2.92
C PRO A 52 -8.33 -28.74 2.25
N ARG A 53 -7.47 -29.38 3.04
CA ARG A 53 -6.41 -30.27 2.57
C ARG A 53 -6.25 -31.43 3.55
N LYS A 54 -6.65 -32.65 3.12
CA LYS A 54 -6.45 -33.93 3.83
C LYS A 54 -6.65 -33.82 5.35
N ASN A 55 -7.92 -33.71 5.78
CA ASN A 55 -8.37 -33.57 7.17
C ASN A 55 -7.88 -32.31 7.93
N ALA A 56 -7.20 -31.37 7.26
CA ALA A 56 -6.79 -30.10 7.85
C ALA A 56 -7.27 -28.91 7.01
N VAL A 57 -7.30 -27.75 7.64
CA VAL A 57 -7.59 -26.47 7.01
C VAL A 57 -6.26 -25.76 6.73
N LYS A 58 -6.01 -25.37 5.48
CA LYS A 58 -4.76 -24.68 5.10
C LYS A 58 -5.06 -23.28 4.58
N VAL A 59 -4.20 -22.35 4.98
CA VAL A 59 -4.25 -20.93 4.57
C VAL A 59 -3.31 -20.72 3.40
N ASN A 60 -3.79 -20.08 2.32
CA ASN A 60 -2.90 -19.62 1.26
C ASN A 60 -2.31 -18.25 1.63
N LYS A 61 -1.01 -18.21 1.93
CA LYS A 61 -0.32 -16.97 2.33
C LYS A 61 0.06 -16.05 1.16
N GLY A 62 0.06 -16.57 -0.07
CA GLY A 62 0.43 -15.80 -1.27
C GLY A 62 -0.74 -15.09 -1.94
N THR A 63 -1.96 -15.38 -1.50
CA THR A 63 -3.20 -14.88 -2.09
C THR A 63 -4.07 -14.25 -1.03
N PHE A 64 -4.85 -13.27 -1.44
CA PHE A 64 -5.80 -12.55 -0.61
C PHE A 64 -7.16 -12.48 -1.29
N ILE A 65 -8.22 -12.29 -0.51
CA ILE A 65 -9.58 -12.03 -0.99
C ILE A 65 -10.18 -10.86 -0.21
N CYS A 66 -10.99 -10.03 -0.89
CA CYS A 66 -11.80 -9.03 -0.23
C CYS A 66 -13.16 -9.64 0.14
N LEU A 67 -13.57 -9.52 1.41
CA LEU A 67 -14.87 -10.02 1.89
C LEU A 67 -15.92 -8.92 2.02
N HIS A 68 -15.58 -7.68 1.67
CA HIS A 68 -16.51 -6.56 1.79
C HIS A 68 -17.57 -6.64 0.67
N PRO A 69 -18.87 -6.73 0.99
CA PRO A 69 -19.92 -7.04 0.02
C PRO A 69 -20.12 -5.96 -1.06
N GLN A 70 -19.78 -4.71 -0.77
CA GLN A 70 -19.90 -3.60 -1.72
C GLN A 70 -18.61 -3.37 -2.53
N CYS A 71 -17.58 -4.21 -2.35
CA CYS A 71 -16.35 -4.07 -3.08
C CYS A 71 -16.53 -4.59 -4.53
N PRO A 72 -16.14 -3.81 -5.56
CA PRO A 72 -16.13 -4.29 -6.94
C PRO A 72 -15.33 -5.59 -7.14
N ASN A 73 -14.33 -5.82 -6.29
CA ASN A 73 -13.44 -6.98 -6.34
C ASN A 73 -13.70 -7.98 -5.18
N ALA A 74 -14.93 -8.01 -4.67
CA ALA A 74 -15.33 -8.94 -3.61
C ALA A 74 -15.18 -10.40 -4.07
N HIS A 75 -14.65 -11.26 -3.19
CA HIS A 75 -14.42 -12.70 -3.40
C HIS A 75 -13.49 -13.06 -4.57
N VAL A 76 -12.83 -12.09 -5.20
CA VAL A 76 -11.82 -12.33 -6.24
C VAL A 76 -10.45 -12.55 -5.59
N PRO A 77 -9.77 -13.68 -5.86
CA PRO A 77 -8.41 -13.92 -5.40
C PRO A 77 -7.42 -12.96 -6.07
N VAL A 78 -6.60 -12.30 -5.27
CA VAL A 78 -5.53 -11.40 -5.72
C VAL A 78 -4.17 -11.84 -5.19
N CYS A 79 -3.12 -11.67 -6.00
CA CYS A 79 -1.76 -11.97 -5.59
C CYS A 79 -1.25 -10.90 -4.62
N ARG A 80 -0.69 -11.32 -3.48
CA ARG A 80 -0.14 -10.40 -2.47
C ARG A 80 0.85 -9.41 -3.06
N ASP A 81 1.78 -9.90 -3.87
CA ASP A 81 2.90 -9.09 -4.36
C ASP A 81 2.42 -8.04 -5.36
N GLN A 82 1.37 -8.34 -6.14
CA GLN A 82 0.70 -7.38 -7.02
C GLN A 82 -0.03 -6.30 -6.22
N VAL A 83 -0.76 -6.69 -5.17
CA VAL A 83 -1.45 -5.74 -4.28
C VAL A 83 -0.43 -4.81 -3.61
N SER A 84 0.65 -5.35 -3.08
CA SER A 84 1.70 -4.57 -2.43
C SER A 84 2.39 -3.61 -3.40
N ALA A 85 2.78 -4.07 -4.59
CA ALA A 85 3.41 -3.22 -5.60
C ALA A 85 2.50 -2.05 -6.02
N LEU A 86 1.21 -2.30 -6.24
CA LEU A 86 0.27 -1.27 -6.63
C LEU A 86 -0.04 -0.32 -5.47
N ALA A 87 -0.17 -0.82 -4.23
CA ALA A 87 -0.33 0.01 -3.04
C ALA A 87 0.84 0.97 -2.84
N ILE A 88 2.08 0.49 -2.99
CA ILE A 88 3.30 1.30 -2.91
C ILE A 88 3.30 2.38 -4.00
N GLY A 89 2.96 2.02 -5.24
CA GLY A 89 2.85 2.99 -6.33
C GLY A 89 1.81 4.09 -6.05
N LEU A 90 0.63 3.71 -5.56
CA LEU A 90 -0.42 4.66 -5.17
C LEU A 90 0.02 5.57 -4.01
N ALA A 91 0.64 5.00 -2.96
CA ALA A 91 1.18 5.78 -1.85
C ALA A 91 2.24 6.80 -2.32
N GLY A 92 3.11 6.40 -3.25
CA GLY A 92 4.15 7.27 -3.81
C GLY A 92 3.57 8.40 -4.65
N MET A 93 2.55 8.09 -5.46
CA MET A 93 1.83 9.12 -6.22
C MET A 93 1.11 10.11 -5.29
N ALA A 94 0.43 9.62 -4.26
CA ALA A 94 -0.21 10.48 -3.26
C ALA A 94 0.81 11.39 -2.56
N GLN A 95 1.99 10.86 -2.24
CA GLN A 95 3.06 11.62 -1.62
C GLN A 95 3.60 12.72 -2.54
N LEU A 96 3.68 12.47 -3.85
CA LEU A 96 4.07 13.48 -4.84
C LEU A 96 3.02 14.57 -5.03
N LEU A 97 1.74 14.19 -5.08
CA LEU A 97 0.64 15.11 -5.39
C LEU A 97 0.22 15.95 -4.19
N PHE A 98 0.18 15.33 -3.01
CA PHE A 98 -0.43 15.90 -1.80
C PHE A 98 0.55 16.07 -0.63
N GLY A 99 1.77 15.53 -0.73
CA GLY A 99 2.69 15.46 0.40
C GLY A 99 2.21 14.50 1.51
N ALA A 100 1.22 13.66 1.23
CA ALA A 100 0.57 12.76 2.17
C ALA A 100 0.41 11.35 1.57
N THR A 101 0.30 10.33 2.41
CA THR A 101 -0.03 8.96 1.98
C THR A 101 -1.51 8.68 2.22
N PHE A 102 -2.04 7.65 1.55
CA PHE A 102 -3.40 7.18 1.86
C PHE A 102 -3.48 6.78 3.33
N PRO A 103 -4.53 7.19 4.06
CA PRO A 103 -4.63 6.89 5.48
C PRO A 103 -4.57 5.41 5.83
N CYS A 104 -5.04 4.53 4.94
CA CYS A 104 -4.98 3.08 5.11
C CYS A 104 -3.56 2.50 5.08
N PHE A 105 -2.59 3.26 4.53
CA PHE A 105 -1.17 2.93 4.50
C PHE A 105 -0.32 3.74 5.48
N ASP A 106 -0.95 4.59 6.32
CA ASP A 106 -0.27 5.30 7.40
C ASP A 106 -0.39 4.48 8.70
N GLU A 107 0.74 4.28 9.39
CA GLU A 107 0.77 3.64 10.70
C GLU A 107 0.14 4.55 11.76
N ASN A 108 0.33 5.87 11.62
CA ASN A 108 -0.18 6.90 12.52
C ASN A 108 -1.49 7.49 12.00
N ASN A 109 -2.41 6.62 11.60
CA ASN A 109 -3.66 7.01 10.98
C ASN A 109 -4.64 7.61 12.01
N ASP A 110 -4.71 8.94 12.06
CA ASP A 110 -5.67 9.71 12.84
C ASP A 110 -6.82 10.24 11.96
N TYR A 111 -7.98 10.47 12.59
CA TYR A 111 -9.17 11.04 11.96
C TYR A 111 -8.87 12.36 11.24
N GLN A 112 -8.07 13.24 11.85
CA GLN A 112 -7.71 14.52 11.22
C GLN A 112 -6.91 14.33 9.93
N ARG A 113 -5.98 13.38 9.89
CA ARG A 113 -5.17 13.07 8.69
C ARG A 113 -6.03 12.52 7.56
N ARG A 114 -7.07 11.73 7.90
CA ARG A 114 -8.05 11.24 6.92
C ARG A 114 -8.84 12.39 6.30
N LEU A 115 -9.33 13.31 7.13
CA LEU A 115 -10.09 14.46 6.65
C LEU A 115 -9.23 15.35 5.75
N LEU A 116 -8.01 15.68 6.18
CA LEU A 116 -7.06 16.47 5.38
C LEU A 116 -6.78 15.84 4.02
N PHE A 117 -6.51 14.53 3.99
CA PHE A 117 -6.29 13.83 2.73
C PHE A 117 -7.52 13.87 1.81
N THR A 118 -8.71 13.73 2.40
CA THR A 118 -9.98 13.75 1.65
C THR A 118 -10.23 15.14 1.06
N ASP A 119 -10.02 16.19 1.84
CA ASP A 119 -10.15 17.58 1.41
C ASP A 119 -9.18 17.91 0.27
N GLN A 120 -7.90 17.52 0.41
CA GLN A 120 -6.90 17.67 -0.64
C GLN A 120 -7.29 16.92 -1.93
N ALA A 121 -7.81 15.69 -1.80
CA ALA A 121 -8.25 14.90 -2.94
C ALA A 121 -9.47 15.52 -3.64
N LEU A 122 -10.43 16.06 -2.89
CA LEU A 122 -11.60 16.75 -3.44
C LEU A 122 -11.19 18.02 -4.17
N LEU A 123 -10.36 18.86 -3.56
CA LEU A 123 -9.81 20.07 -4.19
C LEU A 123 -9.04 19.75 -5.47
N PHE A 124 -8.31 18.63 -5.49
CA PHE A 124 -7.61 18.17 -6.68
C PHE A 124 -8.57 17.76 -7.80
N LEU A 125 -9.65 17.04 -7.47
CA LEU A 125 -10.68 16.66 -8.44
C LEU A 125 -11.40 17.88 -9.03
N GLU A 126 -11.79 18.84 -8.18
CA GLU A 126 -12.44 20.09 -8.59
C GLU A 126 -11.54 20.93 -9.51
N LYS A 127 -10.24 21.00 -9.18
CA LYS A 127 -9.29 21.78 -9.97
C LYS A 127 -8.99 21.18 -11.34
N HIS A 128 -9.17 19.87 -11.49
CA HIS A 128 -8.77 19.14 -12.70
C HIS A 128 -9.95 18.57 -13.50
N ASN A 129 -11.20 18.88 -13.15
CA ASN A 129 -12.44 18.54 -13.88
C ASN A 129 -12.34 17.23 -14.70
N PHE A 130 -12.15 16.11 -14.01
CA PHE A 130 -12.34 14.78 -14.60
C PHE A 130 -13.84 14.41 -14.76
N PHE A 131 -14.74 15.39 -14.60
CA PHE A 131 -16.18 15.30 -14.76
C PHE A 131 -16.68 16.24 -15.87
N GLU A 132 -16.06 16.17 -17.05
CA GLU A 132 -16.70 16.47 -18.35
C GLU A 132 -16.40 15.33 -19.34
#